data_AF-A0A061GM20-F1
#
_entry.id   AF-A0A061GM20-F1
#
_cell.length_a   1.000
_cell.length_b   1.000
_cell.length_c   1.000
_cell.angle_alpha   90.00
_cell.angle_beta   90.00
_cell.angle_gamma   90.00
#
_symmetry.space_group_name_H-M   'P 1'
#
loop_
_entity.id
_entity.type
_entity.pdbx_description
1 polymer ?
#
loop_
_entity_poly.entity_id
_entity_poly.type
_entity_poly.pdbx_seq_one_letter_code
_entity_poly.pdbx_strand_id
1 'polypeptide(L)'
;MILPLLKLGTLALKTLSKPVANRLKRQAGYHPRFRQFIVSIAQANHRISTRMQRNIYSHATDVEIRPLDEEKAVQAAVDLIGELFVFTVAGALLILEVQRSSRSEAKKEGVRRQEMQAMKQKDEDLAKEVELLRNKLEELEQLAKRQGLSGIFKFKHANTEGEKLAKPA
;
A
#
# COMPACT_ATOMS: atom_id res chain seq x y z
N MET A 1 5.20 8.48 -14.45
CA MET A 1 4.01 8.67 -15.31
C MET A 1 3.09 9.79 -14.78
N ILE A 2 3.63 10.97 -14.44
CA ILE A 2 2.88 12.08 -13.82
C ILE A 2 2.31 13.06 -14.87
N LEU A 3 2.96 13.15 -16.03
CA LEU A 3 2.52 13.98 -17.15
C LEU A 3 1.12 13.64 -17.72
N PRO A 4 0.71 12.36 -17.86
CA PRO A 4 -0.62 12.04 -18.38
C PRO A 4 -1.74 12.50 -17.45
N LEU A 5 -1.57 12.33 -16.13
CA LEU A 5 -2.58 12.71 -15.14
C LEU A 5 -2.75 14.23 -15.04
N LEU A 6 -1.64 14.98 -15.06
CA LEU A 6 -1.67 16.45 -15.10
C LEU A 6 -2.32 16.98 -16.39
N LYS A 7 -2.03 16.36 -17.54
CA LYS A 7 -2.67 16.70 -18.81
C LYS A 7 -4.16 16.40 -18.80
N LEU A 8 -4.58 15.27 -18.25
CA LEU A 8 -6.00 14.95 -18.10
C LEU A 8 -6.69 15.89 -17.12
N GLY A 9 -6.05 16.23 -16.00
CA GLY A 9 -6.57 17.19 -15.03
C GLY A 9 -6.78 18.58 -15.64
N THR A 10 -5.78 19.10 -16.36
CA THR A 10 -5.89 20.40 -17.06
C THR A 10 -6.93 20.38 -18.19
N LEU A 11 -7.06 19.26 -18.92
CA LEU A 11 -8.09 19.11 -19.95
C LEU A 11 -9.49 19.01 -19.35
N ALA A 12 -9.65 18.27 -18.24
CA ALA A 12 -10.91 18.15 -17.51
C ALA A 12 -11.33 19.49 -16.92
N LEU A 13 -10.38 20.26 -16.37
CA LEU A 13 -10.62 21.63 -15.93
C LEU A 13 -11.13 22.47 -17.10
N LYS A 14 -10.44 22.48 -18.24
CA LYS A 14 -10.86 23.25 -19.42
C LYS A 14 -12.22 22.81 -19.98
N THR A 15 -12.55 21.53 -19.86
CA THR A 15 -13.79 20.92 -20.37
C THR A 15 -14.97 21.14 -19.44
N LEU A 16 -14.75 21.18 -18.12
CA LEU A 16 -15.80 21.41 -17.12
C LEU A 16 -15.98 22.90 -16.83
N SER A 17 -14.90 23.69 -16.77
CA SER A 17 -14.96 25.12 -16.44
C SER A 17 -15.77 25.91 -17.46
N LYS A 18 -15.65 25.65 -18.76
CA LYS A 18 -16.41 26.40 -19.80
C LYS A 18 -17.93 26.22 -19.73
N PRO A 19 -18.50 25.00 -19.73
CA PRO A 19 -19.95 24.82 -19.65
C PRO A 19 -20.51 25.22 -18.29
N VAL A 20 -19.77 24.99 -17.20
CA VAL A 20 -20.15 25.43 -15.86
C VAL A 20 -20.18 26.96 -15.80
N ALA A 21 -19.15 27.64 -16.31
CA ALA A 21 -19.11 29.09 -16.44
C ALA A 21 -20.30 29.66 -17.17
N ASN A 22 -20.62 29.11 -18.34
CA ASN A 22 -21.73 29.60 -19.15
C ASN A 22 -23.08 29.38 -18.48
N ARG A 23 -23.26 28.28 -17.74
CA ARG A 23 -24.49 28.02 -16.98
C ARG A 23 -24.63 28.94 -15.76
N LEU A 24 -23.56 29.12 -14.99
CA LEU A 24 -23.58 30.04 -13.85
C LEU A 24 -23.77 31.50 -14.28
N LYS A 25 -23.13 31.95 -15.39
CA LYS A 25 -23.37 33.29 -15.96
C LYS A 25 -24.83 33.48 -16.36
N ARG A 26 -25.42 32.51 -17.05
CA ARG A 26 -26.85 32.54 -17.40
C ARG A 26 -27.72 32.61 -16.15
N GLN A 27 -27.47 31.74 -15.18
CA GLN A 27 -28.26 31.69 -13.94
C GLN A 27 -28.13 32.96 -13.10
N ALA A 28 -26.96 33.58 -13.07
CA ALA A 28 -26.72 34.87 -12.42
C ALA A 28 -27.43 36.03 -13.15
N GLY A 29 -27.62 35.93 -14.47
CA GLY A 29 -28.42 36.86 -15.25
C GLY A 29 -29.93 36.75 -14.97
N TYR A 30 -30.44 35.53 -14.73
CA TYR A 30 -31.87 35.29 -14.49
C TYR A 30 -32.30 35.44 -13.02
N HIS A 31 -31.42 35.15 -12.05
CA HIS A 31 -31.77 35.15 -10.63
C HIS A 31 -30.94 36.15 -9.79
N PRO A 32 -31.53 37.27 -9.34
CA PRO A 32 -30.84 38.29 -8.55
C PRO A 32 -30.28 37.76 -7.22
N ARG A 33 -31.00 36.86 -6.53
CA ARG A 33 -30.52 36.22 -5.30
C ARG A 33 -29.28 35.37 -5.52
N PHE A 34 -29.25 34.63 -6.64
CA PHE A 34 -28.11 33.81 -7.01
C PHE A 34 -26.91 34.67 -7.41
N ARG A 35 -27.15 35.78 -8.13
CA ARG A 35 -26.12 36.79 -8.43
C ARG A 35 -25.48 37.34 -7.16
N GLN A 36 -26.28 37.77 -6.19
CA GLN A 36 -25.79 38.28 -4.90
C GLN A 36 -24.97 37.23 -4.14
N PHE A 37 -25.43 35.98 -4.12
CA PHE A 37 -24.69 34.88 -3.50
C PHE A 37 -23.30 34.67 -4.14
N ILE A 38 -23.22 34.60 -5.47
CA ILE A 38 -21.96 34.46 -6.21
C ILE A 38 -21.02 35.63 -5.94
N VAL A 39 -21.53 36.87 -6.01
CA VAL A 39 -20.74 38.07 -5.72
C VAL A 39 -20.24 38.07 -4.28
N SER A 40 -21.05 37.62 -3.32
CA SER A 40 -20.63 37.51 -1.92
C SER A 40 -19.48 36.51 -1.73
N ILE A 41 -19.50 35.38 -2.43
CA ILE A 41 -18.42 34.39 -2.41
C ILE A 41 -17.16 34.97 -3.05
N ALA A 42 -17.28 35.61 -4.22
CA ALA A 42 -16.14 36.23 -4.89
C ALA A 42 -15.47 37.30 -4.01
N GLN A 43 -16.27 38.16 -3.37
CA GLN A 43 -15.78 39.19 -2.47
C GLN A 43 -15.19 38.60 -1.18
N ALA A 44 -15.81 37.57 -0.60
CA ALA A 44 -15.27 36.88 0.58
C ALA A 44 -13.90 36.24 0.26
N ASN A 45 -13.80 35.53 -0.87
CA ASN A 45 -12.55 34.92 -1.32
C ASN A 45 -11.47 35.97 -1.58
N HIS A 46 -11.80 37.08 -2.24
CA HIS A 46 -10.87 38.16 -2.48
C HIS A 46 -10.37 38.78 -1.16
N ARG A 47 -11.27 39.04 -0.21
CA ARG A 47 -10.91 39.53 1.14
C ARG A 47 -9.99 38.57 1.89
N ILE A 48 -10.26 37.26 1.83
CA ILE A 48 -9.43 36.24 2.47
C ILE A 48 -8.04 36.20 1.83
N SER A 49 -7.96 36.16 0.49
CA SER A 49 -6.71 36.13 -0.26
C SER A 49 -5.84 37.35 0.05
N THR A 50 -6.42 38.55 0.02
CA THR A 50 -5.70 39.79 0.34
C THR A 50 -5.26 39.83 1.80
N ARG A 51 -6.08 39.36 2.75
CA ARG A 51 -5.68 39.27 4.18
C ARG A 51 -4.55 38.27 4.40
N MET A 52 -4.63 37.08 3.81
CA MET A 52 -3.56 36.08 3.90
C MET A 52 -2.26 36.60 3.30
N GLN A 53 -2.32 37.22 2.13
CA GLN A 53 -1.14 37.79 1.48
C GLN A 53 -0.53 38.91 2.31
N ARG A 54 -1.35 39.82 2.87
CA ARG A 54 -0.86 40.89 3.76
C ARG A 54 -0.24 40.36 5.05
N ASN A 55 -0.84 39.33 5.67
CA ASN A 55 -0.29 38.70 6.87
C ASN A 55 1.05 37.99 6.62
N ILE A 56 1.20 37.37 5.45
CA ILE A 56 2.43 36.65 5.09
C ILE A 56 3.55 37.63 4.68
N TYR A 57 3.22 38.73 4.01
CA TYR A 57 4.20 39.67 3.46
C TYR A 57 4.48 40.91 4.32
N SER A 58 3.93 41.03 5.53
CA SER A 58 4.22 42.11 6.50
C SER A 58 4.21 43.53 5.91
N HIS A 59 3.43 43.78 4.86
CA HIS A 59 3.19 45.10 4.31
C HIS A 59 1.75 45.48 4.57
N ALA A 60 1.58 46.46 5.47
CA ALA A 60 0.33 47.15 5.74
C ALA A 60 -0.02 48.05 4.54
N THR A 61 -0.32 47.45 3.39
CA THR A 61 -0.91 48.19 2.29
C THR A 61 -2.40 48.26 2.56
N ASP A 62 -2.83 49.24 3.36
CA ASP A 62 -4.23 49.49 3.69
C ASP A 62 -4.96 50.17 2.52
N VAL A 63 -4.98 49.47 1.38
CA VAL A 63 -5.74 49.88 0.21
C VAL A 63 -7.11 49.23 0.29
N GLU A 64 -8.13 50.08 0.26
CA GLU A 64 -9.55 49.71 0.20
C GLU A 64 -9.76 48.69 -0.93
N ILE A 65 -10.33 47.54 -0.57
CA ILE A 65 -10.57 46.45 -1.51
C ILE A 65 -11.67 46.93 -2.46
N ARG A 66 -11.27 47.46 -3.61
CA ARG A 66 -12.20 47.91 -4.65
C ARG A 66 -13.07 46.73 -5.05
N PRO A 67 -14.41 46.83 -4.93
CA PRO A 67 -15.29 45.74 -5.29
C PRO A 67 -15.07 45.39 -6.77
N LEU A 68 -14.91 44.10 -7.07
CA LEU A 68 -14.79 43.63 -8.44
C LEU A 68 -16.03 44.03 -9.23
N ASP A 69 -15.81 44.47 -10.47
CA ASP A 69 -16.86 44.63 -11.46
C ASP A 69 -17.72 43.36 -11.54
N GLU A 70 -19.04 43.51 -11.64
CA GLU A 70 -19.98 42.39 -11.44
C GLU A 70 -19.68 41.21 -12.38
N GLU A 71 -19.26 41.50 -13.62
CA GLU A 71 -18.90 40.46 -14.58
C GLU A 71 -17.64 39.67 -14.16
N LYS A 72 -16.65 40.35 -13.58
CA LYS A 72 -15.42 39.75 -13.09
C LYS A 72 -15.67 38.95 -11.81
N ALA A 73 -16.55 39.43 -10.94
CA ALA A 73 -16.94 38.71 -9.72
C ALA A 73 -17.65 37.39 -10.07
N VAL A 74 -18.55 37.42 -11.06
CA VAL A 74 -19.21 36.20 -11.56
C VAL A 74 -18.21 35.22 -12.13
N GLN A 75 -17.24 35.69 -12.94
CA GLN A 75 -16.21 34.83 -13.51
C GLN A 75 -15.30 34.21 -12.44
N ALA A 76 -14.85 35.00 -11.46
CA ALA A 76 -14.01 34.50 -10.37
C ALA A 76 -14.72 33.45 -9.50
N ALA A 77 -16.00 33.65 -9.20
CA ALA A 77 -16.79 32.68 -8.44
C ALA A 77 -17.07 31.40 -9.24
N VAL A 78 -17.27 31.51 -10.54
CA VAL A 78 -17.39 30.38 -11.44
C VAL A 78 -16.14 29.52 -11.45
N ASP A 79 -14.97 30.16 -11.61
CA ASP A 79 -13.69 29.45 -11.67
C ASP A 79 -13.42 28.73 -10.34
N LEU A 80 -13.70 29.41 -9.22
CA LEU A 80 -13.60 28.83 -7.88
C LEU A 80 -14.53 27.63 -7.67
N ILE A 81 -15.81 27.73 -8.08
CA ILE A 81 -16.79 26.64 -7.95
C ILE A 81 -16.41 25.46 -8.84
N GLY A 82 -15.97 25.72 -10.07
CA GLY A 82 -15.53 24.69 -11.01
C GLY A 82 -14.31 23.93 -10.48
N GLU A 83 -13.33 24.65 -9.94
CA GLU A 83 -12.14 24.07 -9.34
C GLU A 83 -12.49 23.24 -8.09
N LEU A 84 -13.33 23.76 -7.20
CA LEU A 84 -13.80 23.04 -6.01
C LEU A 84 -14.54 21.75 -6.37
N PHE A 85 -15.39 21.79 -7.41
CA PHE A 85 -16.09 20.61 -7.89
C PHE A 85 -15.12 19.52 -8.37
N VAL A 86 -14.12 19.90 -9.19
CA VAL A 86 -13.10 18.97 -9.68
C VAL A 86 -12.29 18.38 -8.53
N PHE A 87 -11.85 19.19 -7.57
CA PHE A 87 -11.13 18.70 -6.40
C PHE A 87 -11.97 17.77 -5.52
N THR A 88 -13.26 18.06 -5.35
CA THR A 88 -14.17 17.22 -4.57
C THR A 88 -14.34 15.86 -5.23
N VAL A 89 -14.60 15.83 -6.55
CA VAL A 89 -14.77 14.58 -7.31
C VAL A 89 -13.46 13.77 -7.32
N ALA A 90 -12.33 14.43 -7.61
CA ALA A 90 -11.02 13.77 -7.62
C ALA A 90 -10.62 13.24 -6.24
N GLY A 91 -10.84 14.03 -5.18
CA GLY A 91 -10.59 13.63 -3.79
C GLY A 91 -11.48 12.46 -3.37
N ALA A 92 -12.77 12.48 -3.72
CA ALA A 92 -13.68 11.37 -3.46
C ALA A 92 -13.24 10.09 -4.18
N LEU A 93 -12.86 10.17 -5.45
CA LEU A 93 -12.34 9.02 -6.21
C LEU A 93 -11.05 8.46 -5.59
N LEU A 94 -10.14 9.32 -5.15
CA LEU A 94 -8.91 8.90 -4.49
C LEU A 94 -9.19 8.20 -3.16
N ILE A 95 -10.09 8.74 -2.33
CA ILE A 95 -10.51 8.11 -1.08
C ILE A 95 -11.13 6.75 -1.36
N LEU A 96 -12.02 6.65 -2.35
CA LEU A 96 -12.65 5.39 -2.75
C LEU A 96 -11.62 4.37 -3.25
N GLU A 97 -10.64 4.80 -4.03
CA GLU A 97 -9.57 3.93 -4.51
C GLU A 97 -8.70 3.43 -3.35
N VAL A 98 -8.31 4.30 -2.41
CA VAL A 98 -7.54 3.90 -1.22
C VAL A 98 -8.35 2.95 -0.33
N GLN A 99 -9.63 3.22 -0.13
CA GLN A 99 -10.51 2.38 0.67
C GLN A 99 -10.75 1.01 0.01
N ARG A 100 -10.87 0.98 -1.33
CA ARG A 100 -11.01 -0.26 -2.10
C ARG A 100 -9.69 -1.04 -2.17
N SER A 101 -8.57 -0.34 -2.39
CA SER A 101 -7.23 -0.91 -2.48
C SER A 101 -6.83 -1.56 -1.16
N SER A 102 -7.02 -0.88 -0.02
CA SER A 102 -6.68 -1.44 1.29
C SER A 102 -7.43 -2.74 1.61
N ARG A 103 -8.70 -2.85 1.22
CA ARG A 103 -9.47 -4.10 1.34
C ARG A 103 -8.93 -5.23 0.47
N SER A 104 -8.40 -4.91 -0.70
CA SER A 104 -7.79 -5.88 -1.61
C SER A 104 -6.39 -6.30 -1.14
N GLU A 105 -5.59 -5.36 -0.63
CA GLU A 105 -4.26 -5.62 -0.08
C GLU A 105 -4.34 -6.46 1.20
N ALA A 106 -5.26 -6.15 2.11
CA ALA A 106 -5.47 -6.95 3.32
C ALA A 106 -5.80 -8.43 3.02
N LYS A 107 -6.58 -8.68 1.95
CA LYS A 107 -6.87 -10.05 1.50
C LYS A 107 -5.62 -10.75 0.95
N LYS A 108 -4.81 -10.04 0.15
CA LYS A 108 -3.55 -10.58 -0.39
C LYS A 108 -2.53 -10.85 0.69
N GLU A 109 -2.44 -10.00 1.71
CA GLU A 109 -1.58 -10.23 2.87
C GLU A 109 -2.04 -11.43 3.69
N GLY A 110 -3.35 -11.61 3.86
CA GLY A 110 -3.91 -12.80 4.53
C GLY A 110 -3.50 -14.10 3.85
N VAL A 111 -3.61 -14.16 2.52
CA VAL A 111 -3.18 -15.33 1.73
C VAL A 111 -1.68 -15.56 1.85
N ARG A 112 -0.85 -14.51 1.69
CA ARG A 112 0.62 -14.64 1.85
C ARG A 112 1.03 -15.14 3.24
N ARG A 113 0.34 -14.71 4.30
CA ARG A 113 0.59 -15.19 5.66
C ARG A 113 0.22 -16.66 5.82
N GLN A 114 -0.88 -17.12 5.23
CA GLN A 114 -1.25 -18.53 5.23
C GLN A 114 -0.23 -19.39 4.49
N GLU A 115 0.23 -18.95 3.30
CA GLU A 115 1.28 -19.65 2.55
C GLU A 115 2.58 -19.76 3.35
N MET A 116 2.98 -18.69 4.03
CA MET A 116 4.17 -18.69 4.89
C MET A 116 4.03 -19.61 6.10
N GLN A 117 2.84 -19.68 6.71
CA GLN A 117 2.56 -20.61 7.80
C GLN A 117 2.60 -22.06 7.33
N ALA A 118 2.03 -22.36 6.16
CA ALA A 118 2.07 -23.69 5.57
C ALA A 118 3.50 -24.13 5.22
N MET A 119 4.35 -23.20 4.74
CA MET A 119 5.75 -23.49 4.47
C MET A 119 6.53 -23.78 5.75
N LYS A 120 6.33 -22.99 6.81
CA LYS A 120 6.94 -23.25 8.13
C LYS A 120 6.57 -24.60 8.73
N GLN A 121 5.30 -25.01 8.60
CA GLN A 121 4.86 -26.34 9.05
C GLN A 121 5.59 -27.45 8.30
N LYS A 122 5.73 -27.31 6.97
CA LYS A 122 6.51 -28.26 6.18
C LYS A 122 7.97 -28.31 6.63
N ASP A 123 8.59 -27.16 6.87
CA ASP A 123 9.98 -27.12 7.37
C ASP A 123 10.12 -27.82 8.74
N GLU A 124 9.16 -27.62 9.65
CA GLU A 124 9.14 -28.29 10.95
C GLU A 124 8.98 -29.82 10.82
N ASP A 125 8.10 -30.27 9.92
CA ASP A 125 7.87 -31.70 9.70
C ASP A 125 9.07 -32.36 9.00
N LEU A 126 9.67 -31.70 8.00
CA LEU A 126 10.92 -32.14 7.39
C LEU A 126 12.05 -32.21 8.43
N ALA A 127 12.15 -31.25 9.35
CA ALA A 127 13.16 -31.27 10.40
C ALA A 127 13.00 -32.49 11.33
N LYS A 128 11.76 -32.83 11.71
CA LYS A 128 11.46 -34.05 12.48
C LYS A 128 11.81 -35.32 11.72
N GLU A 129 11.50 -35.38 10.42
CA GLU A 129 11.85 -36.53 9.58
C GLU A 129 13.37 -36.72 9.50
N VAL A 130 14.14 -35.63 9.33
CA VAL A 130 15.60 -35.67 9.34
C VAL A 130 16.15 -36.18 10.67
N GLU A 131 15.60 -35.71 11.79
CA GLU A 131 15.99 -36.16 13.13
C GLU A 131 15.68 -37.65 13.33
N LEU A 132 14.50 -38.09 12.91
CA LEU A 132 14.07 -39.48 13.00
C LEU A 132 14.96 -40.40 12.13
N LEU A 133 15.32 -39.96 10.94
CA LEU A 133 16.26 -40.67 10.06
C LEU A 133 17.67 -40.73 10.66
N ARG A 134 18.15 -39.65 11.30
CA ARG A 134 19.43 -39.66 12.03
C ARG A 134 19.43 -40.66 13.17
N ASN A 135 18.38 -40.68 13.99
CA ASN A 135 18.26 -41.63 15.10
C ASN A 135 18.27 -43.08 14.60
N LYS A 136 17.55 -43.38 13.52
CA LYS A 136 17.57 -44.72 12.89
C LYS A 136 18.96 -45.11 12.35
N LEU A 137 19.70 -44.16 11.77
CA LEU A 137 21.07 -44.41 11.32
C LEU A 137 22.01 -44.72 12.49
N GLU A 138 21.90 -43.97 13.59
CA GLU A 138 22.67 -44.23 14.81
C GLU A 138 22.36 -45.61 15.41
N GLU A 139 21.08 -46.00 15.45
CA GLU A 139 20.68 -47.35 15.89
C GLU A 139 21.28 -48.45 15.01
N LEU A 140 21.23 -48.28 13.68
CA LEU A 140 21.83 -49.23 12.74
C LEU A 140 23.35 -49.29 12.88
N GLU A 141 24.02 -48.16 13.08
CA GLU A 141 25.46 -48.13 13.32
C GLU A 141 25.83 -48.86 14.62
N GLN A 142 25.06 -48.67 15.69
CA GLN A 142 25.25 -49.40 16.95
C GLN A 142 25.02 -50.90 16.79
N LEU A 143 23.98 -51.31 16.05
CA LEU A 143 23.71 -52.71 15.74
C LEU A 143 24.84 -53.33 14.90
N ALA A 144 25.33 -52.61 13.89
CA ALA A 144 26.45 -53.05 13.08
C ALA A 144 27.74 -53.18 13.90
N LYS A 145 28.03 -52.24 14.82
CA LYS A 145 29.17 -52.36 15.75
C LYS A 145 29.02 -53.55 16.69
N ARG A 146 27.83 -53.80 17.25
CA ARG A 146 27.55 -54.97 18.10
C ARG A 146 27.67 -56.29 17.34
N GLN A 147 27.16 -56.37 16.11
CA GLN A 147 27.30 -57.55 15.26
C GLN A 147 28.73 -57.77 14.80
N GLY A 148 29.45 -56.72 14.41
CA GLY A 148 30.87 -56.78 14.06
C GLY A 148 31.73 -57.29 15.23
N LEU A 149 31.45 -56.80 16.45
CA LEU A 149 32.07 -57.33 17.67
C LEU A 149 31.69 -58.80 17.89
N SER A 150 30.42 -59.18 17.76
CA SER A 150 30.00 -60.59 17.90
C SER A 150 30.66 -61.54 16.86
N GLY A 151 30.90 -61.05 15.65
CA GLY A 151 31.59 -61.79 14.58
C GLY A 151 33.08 -61.97 14.90
N ILE A 152 33.74 -60.95 15.44
CA ILE A 152 35.14 -61.01 15.89
C ILE A 152 35.28 -61.96 17.09
N PHE A 153 34.35 -61.92 18.06
CA PHE A 153 34.35 -62.85 19.19
C PHE A 153 34.13 -64.29 18.74
N LYS A 154 33.23 -64.56 17.78
CA LYS A 154 33.08 -65.90 17.18
C LYS A 154 34.34 -66.37 16.45
N PHE A 155 34.99 -65.50 15.66
CA PHE A 155 36.24 -65.84 14.97
C PHE A 155 37.37 -66.14 15.96
N LYS A 156 37.50 -65.36 17.03
CA LYS A 156 38.52 -65.58 18.06
C LYS A 156 38.25 -66.86 18.85
N HIS A 157 37.00 -67.16 19.20
CA HIS A 157 36.65 -68.40 19.88
C HIS A 157 36.88 -69.64 19.00
N ALA A 158 36.55 -69.58 17.70
CA ALA A 158 36.84 -70.64 16.74
C ALA A 158 38.35 -70.87 16.56
N ASN A 159 39.17 -69.81 16.58
CA ASN A 159 40.63 -69.93 16.50
C ASN A 159 41.24 -70.52 17.79
N THR A 160 40.64 -70.23 18.96
CA THR A 160 41.11 -70.74 20.25
C THR A 160 40.77 -72.23 20.46
N GLU A 161 39.70 -72.73 19.83
CA GLU A 161 39.40 -74.17 19.78
C GLU A 161 40.25 -74.92 18.75
N GLY A 162 40.59 -74.29 17.61
CA GLY A 162 41.50 -74.85 16.61
C GLY A 162 42.95 -74.99 17.12
N GLU A 163 43.45 -74.01 17.90
CA GLU A 163 44.81 -74.06 18.48
C GLU A 163 44.99 -75.14 19.56
N LYS A 164 43.92 -75.62 20.20
CA LYS A 164 44.00 -76.72 21.18
C LYS A 164 44.09 -78.12 20.55
N LEU A 165 43.87 -78.26 19.23
CA LEU A 165 43.99 -79.52 18.50
C LEU A 165 45.35 -79.72 17.81
N ALA A 166 46.26 -78.74 17.90
CA ALA A 166 47.59 -78.82 17.29
C ALA A 166 48.71 -78.67 18.34
N LYS A 167 48.90 -79.68 19.19
CA LYS A 167 50.19 -79.92 19.85
C LYS A 167 50.60 -81.39 19.68
N PRO A 168 51.86 -81.67 19.29
CA PRO A 168 52.28 -82.96 18.77
C PRO A 168 52.62 -83.95 19.89
N ALA A 169 52.40 -85.23 19.62
CA ALA A 169 53.07 -86.36 20.28
C ALA A 169 53.74 -87.20 19.18
#